data_AF-A0A444K0Y1-F1
#
_entry.id   AF-A0A444K0Y1-F1
#
_cell.length_a   1.000
_cell.length_b   1.000
_cell.length_c   1.000
_cell.angle_alpha   90.00
_cell.angle_beta   90.00
_cell.angle_gamma   90.00
#
_symmetry.space_group_name_H-M   'P 1'
#
loop_
_entity.id
_entity.type
_entity.pdbx_description
1 polymer ?
#
loop_
_entity_poly.entity_id
_entity_poly.type
_entity_poly.pdbx_seq_one_letter_code
_entity_poly.pdbx_strand_id
1 'polypeptide(L)'
;MSGKGTVFVALFSGINVGGNRIVRMAELRSFFEDLGFSDVASYVQSGNVVFRSGKGGTASLTDKLEAAFEKNWGFHSRIMVRDAG
;
A
#
# COMPACT_ATOMS: atom_id res chain seq x y z
N MET A 1 -17.41 -2.92 -18.25
CA MET A 1 -17.75 -2.93 -16.81
C MET A 1 -16.45 -2.94 -16.03
N SER A 2 -16.10 -1.89 -15.29
CA SER A 2 -15.41 -2.02 -13.99
C SER A 2 -15.26 -0.64 -13.37
N GLY A 3 -16.29 -0.20 -12.65
CA GLY A 3 -16.32 1.08 -11.92
C GLY A 3 -16.76 0.90 -10.47
N LYS A 4 -16.60 -0.30 -9.91
CA LYS A 4 -17.05 -0.63 -8.54
C LYS A 4 -15.84 -0.94 -7.67
N GLY A 5 -15.33 0.07 -6.99
CA GLY A 5 -14.33 -0.07 -5.94
C GLY A 5 -13.96 1.29 -5.38
N THR A 6 -13.81 1.37 -4.07
CA THR A 6 -13.39 2.58 -3.37
C THR A 6 -11.91 2.83 -3.60
N VAL A 7 -11.55 4.11 -3.78
CA VAL A 7 -10.16 4.52 -3.94
C VAL A 7 -9.59 4.80 -2.55
N PHE A 8 -8.43 4.21 -2.26
CA PHE A 8 -7.76 4.35 -0.99
C PHE A 8 -6.35 4.91 -1.18
N VAL A 9 -5.84 5.52 -0.13
CA VAL A 9 -4.45 5.93 -0.01
C VAL A 9 -3.81 5.19 1.18
N ALA A 10 -2.75 4.45 0.93
CA ALA A 10 -1.89 3.86 1.95
C ALA A 10 -0.68 4.78 2.20
N LEU A 11 -0.55 5.26 3.42
CA LEU A 11 0.53 6.14 3.85
C LEU A 11 1.54 5.34 4.67
N PHE A 12 2.76 5.20 4.16
CA PHE A 12 3.82 4.43 4.81
C PHE A 12 4.67 5.32 5.72
N SER A 13 5.31 4.72 6.72
CA SER A 13 6.22 5.42 7.62
C SER A 13 7.51 4.64 7.83
N GLY A 14 8.63 5.35 7.86
CA GLY A 14 9.94 4.76 8.14
C GLY A 14 10.53 3.87 7.04
N ILE A 15 10.09 4.06 5.78
CA ILE A 15 10.72 3.43 4.61
C ILE A 15 11.52 4.45 3.81
N ASN A 16 12.62 4.02 3.18
CA ASN A 16 13.52 4.86 2.37
C ASN A 16 14.09 6.11 3.08
N VAL A 17 14.10 6.14 4.42
CA VAL A 17 14.66 7.24 5.21
C VAL A 17 16.10 6.92 5.59
N GLY A 18 17.02 7.86 5.36
CA GLY A 18 18.43 7.73 5.78
C GLY A 18 19.16 6.54 5.17
N GLY A 19 18.76 6.08 3.97
CA GLY A 19 19.38 4.94 3.28
C GLY A 19 19.04 3.56 3.87
N ASN A 20 18.10 3.49 4.82
CA ASN A 20 17.65 2.24 5.44
C ASN A 20 16.26 1.82 4.95
N ARG A 21 15.90 0.55 5.18
CA ARG A 21 14.56 -0.01 4.87
C ARG A 21 14.15 0.33 3.43
N ILE A 22 15.03 -0.04 2.50
CA ILE A 22 14.91 0.30 1.09
C ILE A 22 13.80 -0.51 0.45
N VAL A 23 12.81 0.20 -0.09
CA VAL A 23 11.67 -0.35 -0.82
C VAL A 23 11.67 0.29 -2.21
N ARG A 24 11.87 -0.53 -3.25
CA ARG A 24 11.76 -0.04 -4.63
C ARG A 24 10.29 0.20 -4.96
N MET A 25 9.98 1.35 -5.55
CA MET A 25 8.60 1.72 -5.87
C MET A 25 7.95 0.78 -6.89
N ALA A 26 8.72 0.17 -7.79
CA ALA A 26 8.21 -0.85 -8.71
C ALA A 26 7.77 -2.11 -7.94
N GLU A 27 8.61 -2.60 -7.03
CA GLU A 27 8.28 -3.76 -6.17
C GLU A 27 7.08 -3.45 -5.26
N LEU A 28 6.99 -2.23 -4.73
CA LEU A 28 5.84 -1.80 -3.93
C LEU A 28 4.56 -1.79 -4.76
N ARG A 29 4.59 -1.36 -6.03
CA ARG A 29 3.40 -1.44 -6.90
C ARG A 29 2.98 -2.87 -7.16
N SER A 30 3.91 -3.74 -7.55
CA SER A 30 3.63 -5.16 -7.79
C SER A 30 3.08 -5.84 -6.53
N PHE A 31 3.57 -5.50 -5.35
CA PHE A 31 3.02 -6.00 -4.09
C PHE A 31 1.52 -5.68 -3.91
N PHE A 32 1.06 -4.48 -4.27
CA PHE A 32 -0.36 -4.16 -4.20
C PHE A 32 -1.17 -4.90 -5.27
N GLU A 33 -0.63 -5.04 -6.47
CA GLU A 33 -1.26 -5.78 -7.58
C GLU A 33 -1.42 -7.28 -7.23
N ASP A 34 -0.38 -7.90 -6.66
CA ASP A 34 -0.38 -9.30 -6.21
C ASP A 34 -1.40 -9.56 -5.09
N LEU A 35 -1.69 -8.54 -4.27
CA LEU A 35 -2.74 -8.60 -3.24
C LEU A 35 -4.17 -8.43 -3.81
N GLY A 36 -4.30 -8.25 -5.12
CA GLY A 36 -5.55 -8.12 -5.86
C GLY A 36 -6.11 -6.70 -5.91
N PHE A 37 -5.30 -5.68 -5.64
CA PHE A 37 -5.72 -4.29 -5.80
C PHE A 37 -5.53 -3.83 -7.26
N SER A 38 -6.25 -2.78 -7.65
CA SER A 38 -6.24 -2.24 -9.01
C SER A 38 -5.94 -0.74 -9.00
N ASP A 39 -5.71 -0.14 -10.18
CA ASP A 39 -5.36 1.28 -10.33
C ASP A 39 -4.22 1.73 -9.38
N VAL A 40 -3.20 0.88 -9.23
CA VAL A 40 -2.11 1.09 -8.27
C VAL A 40 -1.13 2.13 -8.79
N ALA A 41 -0.93 3.20 -8.01
CA ALA A 41 0.05 4.24 -8.29
C ALA A 41 0.82 4.60 -7.01
N SER A 42 2.15 4.71 -7.10
CA SER A 42 2.97 5.17 -5.98
C SER A 42 3.42 6.61 -6.17
N TYR A 43 3.49 7.37 -5.08
CA TYR A 43 3.95 8.74 -5.04
C TYR A 43 5.40 8.82 -4.56
N VAL A 44 6.31 9.28 -5.43
CA VAL A 44 7.74 9.56 -5.17
C VAL A 44 8.46 8.41 -4.45
N GLN A 45 9.53 8.70 -3.69
CA GLN A 45 10.22 7.72 -2.84
C GLN A 45 9.64 7.59 -1.42
N SER A 46 8.55 8.30 -1.09
CA SER A 46 7.95 8.25 0.25
C SER A 46 7.17 6.95 0.51
N GLY A 47 6.91 6.17 -0.55
CA GLY A 47 6.20 4.90 -0.45
C GLY A 47 4.70 5.03 -0.25
N ASN A 48 4.12 6.21 -0.43
CA ASN A 48 2.67 6.37 -0.39
C ASN A 48 2.05 5.79 -1.66
N VAL A 49 0.96 5.03 -1.52
CA VAL A 49 0.32 4.32 -2.62
C VAL A 49 -1.15 4.66 -2.70
N VAL A 50 -1.62 5.04 -3.88
CA VAL A 50 -3.04 5.12 -4.24
C VAL A 50 -3.41 3.78 -4.88
N PHE A 51 -4.53 3.21 -4.48
CA PHE A 51 -5.01 1.94 -5.02
C PHE A 51 -6.53 1.85 -4.92
N ARG A 52 -7.15 1.03 -5.76
CA ARG A 52 -8.58 0.72 -5.71
C ARG A 52 -8.80 -0.66 -5.13
N SER A 53 -9.77 -0.76 -4.21
CA SER A 53 -10.25 -2.04 -3.67
C SER A 53 -11.75 -2.20 -3.89
N GLY A 54 -12.16 -3.39 -4.34
CA GLY A 54 -13.58 -3.74 -4.48
C GLY A 54 -14.25 -4.16 -3.16
N LYS A 55 -13.48 -4.36 -2.09
CA LYS A 55 -13.97 -4.82 -0.77
C LYS A 55 -13.05 -4.38 0.37
N GLY A 56 -13.60 -4.38 1.59
CA GLY A 56 -12.86 -4.05 2.81
C GLY A 56 -12.96 -2.57 3.19
N GLY A 57 -12.81 -2.29 4.48
CA GLY A 57 -12.76 -0.93 5.03
C GLY A 57 -11.33 -0.55 5.38
N THR A 58 -11.12 0.72 5.73
CA THR A 58 -9.79 1.26 6.06
C THR A 58 -9.05 0.44 7.12
N ALA A 59 -9.75 -0.01 8.18
CA ALA A 59 -9.16 -0.84 9.23
C ALA A 59 -8.68 -2.21 8.72
N SER A 60 -9.56 -2.97 8.06
CA SER A 60 -9.19 -4.31 7.57
C SER A 60 -8.16 -4.28 6.43
N LEU A 61 -8.14 -3.21 5.63
CA LEU A 61 -7.10 -2.97 4.65
C LEU A 61 -5.76 -2.62 5.31
N THR A 62 -5.77 -1.84 6.41
CA THR A 62 -4.57 -1.52 7.18
C THR A 62 -3.93 -2.80 7.71
N ASP A 63 -4.70 -3.63 8.43
CA ASP A 63 -4.20 -4.87 9.03
C ASP A 63 -3.66 -5.84 7.96
N LYS A 64 -4.39 -5.97 6.83
CA LYS A 64 -3.95 -6.81 5.70
C LYS A 64 -2.63 -6.32 5.12
N LEU A 65 -2.49 -5.01 4.89
CA LEU A 65 -1.32 -4.43 4.26
C LEU A 65 -0.10 -4.52 5.18
N GLU A 66 -0.23 -4.21 6.47
CA GLU A 66 0.89 -4.29 7.41
C GLU A 66 1.41 -5.72 7.54
N ALA A 67 0.52 -6.70 7.73
CA ALA A 67 0.90 -8.11 7.83
C ALA A 67 1.55 -8.64 6.55
N ALA A 68 0.99 -8.30 5.38
CA ALA A 68 1.54 -8.73 4.10
C ALA A 68 2.87 -8.04 3.79
N PHE A 69 3.01 -6.76 4.14
CA PHE A 69 4.23 -5.99 3.93
C PHE A 69 5.38 -6.55 4.78
N GLU A 70 5.12 -6.80 6.07
CA GLU A 70 6.12 -7.36 6.98
C GLU A 70 6.58 -8.74 6.53
N LYS A 71 5.66 -9.57 6.02
CA LYS A 71 6.01 -10.86 5.41
C LYS A 71 6.89 -10.73 4.17
N ASN A 72 6.66 -9.71 3.33
CA ASN A 72 7.39 -9.53 2.08
C ASN A 72 8.77 -8.88 2.27
N TRP A 73 8.90 -7.93 3.20
CA TRP A 73 10.14 -7.17 3.41
C TRP A 73 10.92 -7.56 4.67
N GLY A 74 10.33 -8.33 5.59
CA GLY A 74 10.99 -8.76 6.83
C GLY A 74 11.15 -7.66 7.88
N PHE A 75 10.42 -6.55 7.74
CA PHE A 75 10.36 -5.51 8.76
C PHE A 75 8.99 -4.84 8.81
N HIS A 76 8.62 -4.35 10.00
CA HIS A 76 7.38 -3.63 10.20
C HIS A 76 7.48 -2.17 9.69
N SER A 77 6.50 -1.77 8.88
CA SER A 77 6.20 -0.38 8.54
C SER A 77 4.78 -0.09 9.00
N ARG A 78 4.58 0.98 9.78
CA ARG A 78 3.23 1.43 10.09
C ARG A 78 2.61 2.03 8.82
N ILE A 79 1.40 1.56 8.49
CA ILE A 79 0.64 1.97 7.31
C ILE A 79 -0.67 2.60 7.80
N MET A 80 -1.02 3.77 7.26
CA MET A 80 -2.34 4.35 7.49
C MET A 80 -3.13 4.33 6.19
N VAL A 81 -4.24 3.60 6.16
CA VAL A 81 -5.17 3.61 5.02
C VAL A 81 -6.23 4.70 5.22
N ARG A 82 -6.39 5.54 4.21
CA ARG A 82 -7.46 6.55 4.12
C ARG A 82 -8.32 6.28 2.90
N ASP A 83 -9.62 6.46 3.08
CA ASP A 83 -10.55 6.58 1.95
C ASP A 83 -10.29 7.90 1.22
N ALA A 84 -10.22 7.85 -0.11
CA ALA A 84 -10.00 9.02 -0.96
C ALA A 84 -11.31 9.62 -1.51
N GLY A 85 -12.47 8.98 -1.27
CA GLY A 85 -13.79 9.45 -1.69
C GLY A 85 -14.92 8.52 -1.29
#